data_AF-A0A6I3KAS5-F1
#
_entry.id   AF-A0A6I3KAS5-F1
#
_cell.length_a   1.000
_cell.length_b   1.000
_cell.length_c   1.000
_cell.angle_alpha   90.00
_cell.angle_beta   90.00
_cell.angle_gamma   90.00
#
_symmetry.space_group_name_H-M   'P 1'
#
loop_
_entity.id
_entity.type
_entity.pdbx_description
1 polymer ?
#
loop_
_entity_poly.entity_id
_entity_poly.type
_entity_poly.pdbx_seq_one_letter_code
_entity_poly.pdbx_strand_id
1 'polypeptide(L)'
;MSRIFRSDDVSVGERVVARRDFDGVYSDVIGHVLSLDPLLIRPQEVGGYPSSLDAVEIPPEQLKIIKRLSPRTVRNSDIRAVEVATAAAFPGKEHTWTSDGQWLMRAGDGVTGRSNSAVPLGPSAGFLPVPMEEIEAFYARHDLPVCLAIPERIGASAEKLLAAEPEAWELEPEILVMVRDLADLPAPGDVSFRIDKQPDSEWLDLYHFRGQALPPLALEYLRSRIDGTMGFGRLLAPTGETIAITRGTLTESGDGTVWLGYSAVEVAEGWRRKGLGTALGAHMLAWGKSQGAEKAYLQVVAGNTAGIRLYEKLGFLEQHRHRYARRLPQVP
;
A
#
# COMPACT_ATOMS: atom_id res chain seq x y z
N MET A 1 -2.36 12.25 -16.86
CA MET A 1 -2.63 11.97 -15.41
C MET A 1 -3.33 10.64 -15.33
N SER A 2 -2.99 9.82 -14.33
CA SER A 2 -3.60 8.49 -14.12
C SER A 2 -5.13 8.62 -14.05
N ARG A 3 -5.84 7.71 -14.72
CA ARG A 3 -7.30 7.63 -14.67
C ARG A 3 -7.80 6.54 -13.72
N ILE A 4 -6.89 5.73 -13.16
CA ILE A 4 -7.23 4.55 -12.35
C ILE A 4 -7.04 4.76 -10.84
N PHE A 5 -6.49 5.91 -10.44
CA PHE A 5 -6.26 6.30 -9.05
C PHE A 5 -6.89 7.66 -8.75
N ARG A 6 -7.45 7.80 -7.54
CA ARG A 6 -7.99 9.07 -7.00
C ARG A 6 -9.02 9.76 -7.91
N SER A 7 -9.85 8.96 -8.58
CA SER A 7 -10.90 9.44 -9.48
C SER A 7 -12.21 9.78 -8.78
N ASP A 8 -12.37 9.46 -7.49
CA ASP A 8 -13.59 9.74 -6.74
C ASP A 8 -13.77 11.25 -6.48
N ASP A 9 -15.01 11.63 -6.18
CA ASP A 9 -15.38 13.00 -5.85
C ASP A 9 -14.61 13.54 -4.63
N VAL A 10 -14.34 14.84 -4.68
CA VAL A 10 -13.64 15.58 -3.63
C VAL A 10 -14.55 15.75 -2.42
N SER A 11 -13.98 15.56 -1.23
CA SER A 11 -14.65 15.78 0.06
C SER A 11 -13.98 16.87 0.91
N VAL A 12 -14.72 17.43 1.87
CA VAL A 12 -14.18 18.36 2.86
C VAL A 12 -13.06 17.69 3.66
N GLY A 13 -11.99 18.44 3.93
CA GLY A 13 -10.78 17.98 4.61
C GLY A 13 -9.73 17.40 3.67
N GLU A 14 -10.08 17.10 2.42
CA GLU A 14 -9.13 16.50 1.48
C GLU A 14 -8.15 17.50 0.90
N ARG A 15 -6.94 17.01 0.64
CA ARG A 15 -5.92 17.76 -0.06
C ARG A 15 -6.14 17.66 -1.57
N VAL A 16 -6.23 18.80 -2.23
CA VAL A 16 -6.54 18.91 -3.66
C VAL A 16 -5.59 19.84 -4.40
N VAL A 17 -5.56 19.72 -5.72
CA VAL A 17 -5.17 20.78 -6.63
C VAL A 17 -6.41 21.25 -7.41
N ALA A 18 -6.69 22.54 -7.36
CA ALA A 18 -7.75 23.17 -8.14
C ALA A 18 -7.12 24.13 -9.16
N ARG A 19 -7.34 23.86 -10.44
CA ARG A 19 -6.97 24.75 -11.55
C ARG A 19 -8.10 25.74 -11.80
N ARG A 20 -7.76 27.03 -11.74
CA ARG A 20 -8.66 28.15 -11.99
C ARG A 20 -8.20 28.98 -13.19
N ASP A 21 -9.16 29.58 -13.88
CA ASP A 21 -9.00 30.39 -15.09
C ASP A 21 -9.42 31.84 -14.82
N PHE A 22 -8.54 32.77 -15.17
CA PHE A 22 -8.79 34.21 -15.17
C PHE A 22 -8.61 34.73 -16.60
N ASP A 23 -9.68 34.74 -17.37
CA ASP A 23 -9.70 35.28 -18.74
C ASP A 23 -8.56 34.75 -19.62
N GLY A 24 -8.27 33.44 -19.55
CA GLY A 24 -7.22 32.76 -20.30
C GLY A 24 -5.90 32.58 -19.53
N VAL A 25 -5.78 33.11 -18.32
CA VAL A 25 -4.64 32.88 -17.43
C VAL A 25 -4.96 31.80 -16.40
N TYR A 26 -4.27 30.67 -16.50
CA TYR A 26 -4.45 29.56 -15.56
C TYR A 26 -3.56 29.69 -14.33
N SER A 27 -4.11 29.44 -13.15
CA SER A 27 -3.35 29.25 -11.92
C SER A 27 -3.87 28.08 -11.11
N ASP A 28 -3.02 27.47 -10.28
CA ASP A 28 -3.37 26.32 -9.46
C ASP A 28 -3.36 26.71 -7.97
N VAL A 29 -4.40 26.31 -7.24
CA VAL A 29 -4.45 26.36 -5.77
C VAL A 29 -4.28 24.94 -5.26
N ILE A 30 -3.23 24.71 -4.46
CA ILE A 30 -2.98 23.41 -3.82
C ILE A 30 -3.21 23.57 -2.33
N GLY A 31 -4.14 22.80 -1.77
CA GLY A 31 -4.63 23.05 -0.42
C GLY A 31 -5.64 22.04 0.08
N HIS A 32 -6.28 22.35 1.20
CA HIS A 32 -7.30 21.52 1.84
C HIS A 32 -8.68 22.12 1.66
N VAL A 33 -9.66 21.30 1.28
CA VAL A 33 -11.04 21.74 1.09
C VAL A 33 -11.70 22.02 2.44
N LEU A 34 -12.25 23.22 2.61
CA LEU A 34 -13.01 23.61 3.80
C LEU A 34 -14.53 23.56 3.57
N SER A 35 -14.97 23.88 2.36
CA SER A 35 -16.35 23.81 1.92
C SER A 35 -16.39 23.48 0.42
N LEU A 36 -17.47 22.84 -0.03
CA LEU A 36 -17.73 22.56 -1.45
C LEU A 36 -18.72 23.55 -2.07
N ASP A 37 -19.54 24.22 -1.25
CA ASP A 37 -20.51 25.23 -1.68
C ASP A 37 -20.62 26.36 -0.64
N PRO A 38 -20.00 27.53 -0.86
CA PRO A 38 -19.06 27.81 -1.94
C PRO A 38 -17.78 26.97 -1.81
N LEU A 39 -17.05 26.75 -2.92
CA LEU A 39 -15.79 26.02 -2.89
C LEU A 39 -14.70 26.86 -2.23
N LEU A 40 -14.29 26.45 -1.02
CA LEU A 40 -13.25 27.09 -0.22
C LEU A 40 -12.05 26.16 -0.07
N ILE A 41 -10.89 26.60 -0.52
CA ILE A 41 -9.64 25.84 -0.40
C ILE A 41 -8.63 26.64 0.40
N ARG A 42 -8.18 26.08 1.53
CA ARG A 42 -7.07 26.65 2.29
C ARG A 42 -5.74 26.21 1.68
N PRO A 43 -4.87 27.13 1.21
CA PRO A 43 -3.57 26.78 0.67
C PRO A 43 -2.76 25.94 1.66
N GLN A 44 -1.95 25.02 1.15
CA GLN A 44 -1.10 24.17 2.01
C GLN A 44 0.19 24.86 2.45
N GLU A 45 0.79 24.35 3.53
CA GLU A 45 2.20 24.53 3.86
C GLU A 45 3.10 23.52 3.12
N VAL A 46 4.42 23.74 3.22
CA VAL A 46 5.45 22.82 2.68
C VAL A 46 5.18 21.40 3.16
N GLY A 47 5.34 20.42 2.25
CA GLY A 47 5.06 19.02 2.56
C GLY A 47 3.58 18.62 2.46
N GLY A 48 2.69 19.55 2.12
CA GLY A 48 1.24 19.30 2.06
C GLY A 48 0.58 19.35 3.42
N TYR A 49 1.10 20.16 4.35
CA TYR A 49 0.47 20.37 5.65
C TYR A 49 -0.67 21.38 5.58
N PRO A 50 -1.72 21.25 6.42
CA PRO A 50 -2.69 22.32 6.59
C PRO A 50 -1.96 23.59 7.05
N SER A 51 -2.23 24.71 6.40
CA SER A 51 -1.68 26.01 6.81
C SER A 51 -2.63 26.78 7.71
N SER A 52 -2.19 27.96 8.15
CA SER A 52 -3.02 29.00 8.79
C SER A 52 -3.42 30.14 7.83
N LEU A 53 -3.14 30.01 6.53
CA LEU A 53 -3.48 31.03 5.53
C LEU A 53 -5.00 31.14 5.35
N ASP A 54 -5.44 32.30 4.86
CA ASP A 54 -6.83 32.52 4.47
C ASP A 54 -7.24 31.56 3.36
N ALA A 55 -8.49 31.12 3.41
CA ALA A 55 -9.05 30.26 2.38
C ALA A 55 -9.30 31.07 1.11
N VAL A 56 -9.03 30.44 -0.04
CA VAL A 56 -9.35 30.98 -1.35
C VAL A 56 -10.71 30.43 -1.76
N GLU A 57 -11.65 31.32 -2.00
CA GLU A 57 -12.91 30.98 -2.67
C GLU A 57 -12.66 30.84 -4.18
N ILE A 58 -13.19 29.76 -4.77
CA ILE A 58 -13.10 29.52 -6.21
C ILE A 58 -14.52 29.45 -6.77
N PRO A 59 -14.98 30.51 -7.47
CA PRO A 59 -16.28 30.50 -8.14
C PRO A 59 -16.39 29.37 -9.18
N PRO A 60 -17.58 28.76 -9.36
CA PRO A 60 -17.80 27.67 -10.31
C PRO A 60 -17.34 27.98 -11.74
N GLU A 61 -17.50 29.22 -12.19
CA GLU A 61 -17.12 29.68 -13.54
C GLU A 61 -15.60 29.72 -13.76
N GLN A 62 -14.81 29.88 -12.68
CA GLN A 62 -13.35 29.89 -12.73
C GLN A 62 -12.77 28.48 -12.63
N LEU A 63 -13.45 27.55 -11.96
CA LEU A 63 -12.96 26.20 -11.74
C LEU A 63 -12.94 25.40 -13.05
N LYS A 64 -11.74 24.97 -13.48
CA LYS A 64 -11.60 24.08 -14.64
C LYS A 64 -11.45 22.62 -14.27
N ILE A 65 -10.63 22.37 -13.25
CA ILE A 65 -10.28 21.02 -12.82
C ILE A 65 -10.05 21.07 -11.31
N ILE A 66 -10.62 20.12 -10.58
CA ILE A 66 -10.21 19.82 -9.20
C ILE A 66 -9.78 18.35 -9.13
N LYS A 67 -8.69 18.06 -8.43
CA LYS A 67 -8.19 16.70 -8.26
C LYS A 67 -7.73 16.44 -6.84
N ARG A 68 -8.10 15.28 -6.32
CA ARG A 68 -7.59 14.76 -5.05
C ARG A 68 -6.11 14.43 -5.18
N LEU A 69 -5.36 14.75 -4.15
CA LEU A 69 -3.95 14.41 -4.00
C LEU A 69 -3.78 13.47 -2.80
N SER A 70 -2.59 12.87 -2.67
CA SER A 70 -2.20 12.23 -1.41
C SER A 70 -2.26 13.25 -0.25
N PRO A 71 -2.62 12.81 0.97
CA PRO A 71 -2.68 13.67 2.16
C PRO A 71 -1.42 14.48 2.43
N ARG A 72 -0.25 13.96 2.02
CA ARG A 72 1.04 14.63 2.08
C ARG A 72 1.67 14.73 0.70
N THR A 73 2.65 15.61 0.55
CA THR A 73 3.51 15.60 -0.64
C THR A 73 4.35 14.33 -0.61
N VAL A 74 4.34 13.57 -1.71
CA VAL A 74 5.07 12.31 -1.85
C VAL A 74 5.94 12.39 -3.10
N ARG A 75 7.20 11.99 -3.03
CA ARG A 75 8.10 11.88 -4.18
C ARG A 75 8.01 10.50 -4.82
N ASN A 76 8.44 10.36 -6.08
CA ASN A 76 8.51 9.04 -6.71
C ASN A 76 9.53 8.12 -5.99
N SER A 77 10.58 8.70 -5.39
CA SER A 77 11.52 7.97 -4.53
C SER A 77 10.86 7.37 -3.30
N ASP A 78 9.92 8.10 -2.67
CA ASP A 78 9.26 7.66 -1.44
C ASP A 78 8.34 6.45 -1.73
N ILE A 79 7.59 6.50 -2.84
CA ILE A 79 6.78 5.36 -3.32
C ILE A 79 7.70 4.15 -3.56
N ARG A 80 8.79 4.35 -4.30
CA ARG A 80 9.73 3.29 -4.63
C ARG A 80 10.35 2.67 -3.38
N ALA A 81 10.72 3.47 -2.37
CA ALA A 81 11.29 2.96 -1.13
C ALA A 81 10.35 1.95 -0.45
N VAL A 82 9.06 2.28 -0.34
CA VAL A 82 8.06 1.37 0.25
C VAL A 82 7.81 0.14 -0.61
N GLU A 83 7.77 0.30 -1.94
CA GLU A 83 7.57 -0.84 -2.86
C GLU A 83 8.80 -1.77 -2.86
N VAL A 84 10.03 -1.26 -2.71
CA VAL A 84 11.25 -2.07 -2.51
C VAL A 84 11.18 -2.84 -1.19
N ALA A 85 10.87 -2.15 -0.09
CA ALA A 85 10.74 -2.80 1.22
C ALA A 85 9.63 -3.88 1.21
N THR A 86 8.51 -3.60 0.53
CA THR A 86 7.44 -4.57 0.27
C THR A 86 7.94 -5.76 -0.52
N ALA A 87 8.70 -5.53 -1.58
CA ALA A 87 9.21 -6.61 -2.41
C ALA A 87 10.18 -7.52 -1.64
N ALA A 88 11.03 -6.96 -0.79
CA ALA A 88 11.88 -7.73 0.12
C ALA A 88 11.08 -8.53 1.16
N ALA A 89 9.93 -8.01 1.62
CA ALA A 89 9.06 -8.70 2.57
C ALA A 89 8.24 -9.85 1.95
N PHE A 90 8.09 -9.84 0.62
CA PHE A 90 7.38 -10.82 -0.20
C PHE A 90 8.17 -11.11 -1.50
N PRO A 91 9.34 -11.76 -1.40
CA PRO A 91 10.27 -11.89 -2.54
C PRO A 91 9.80 -12.87 -3.62
N GLY A 92 8.79 -13.71 -3.34
CA GLY A 92 8.52 -14.88 -4.17
C GLY A 92 9.55 -15.99 -3.95
N LYS A 93 9.37 -17.12 -4.61
CA LYS A 93 10.33 -18.23 -4.63
C LYS A 93 11.52 -17.92 -5.52
N GLU A 94 11.21 -17.43 -6.72
CA GLU A 94 12.17 -16.92 -7.68
C GLU A 94 11.86 -15.46 -7.93
N HIS A 95 12.91 -14.67 -8.00
CA HIS A 95 12.83 -13.31 -8.47
C HIS A 95 14.08 -12.94 -9.24
N THR A 96 13.91 -12.09 -10.24
CA THR A 96 15.03 -11.55 -10.99
C THR A 96 14.66 -10.20 -11.56
N TRP A 97 15.67 -9.38 -11.80
CA TRP A 97 15.49 -8.12 -12.50
C TRP A 97 15.43 -8.35 -14.01
N THR A 98 14.68 -7.52 -14.70
CA THR A 98 14.79 -7.39 -16.15
C THR A 98 16.18 -6.91 -16.54
N SER A 99 16.60 -7.19 -17.76
CA SER A 99 17.96 -6.89 -18.25
C SER A 99 18.33 -5.41 -18.16
N ASP A 100 17.34 -4.52 -18.25
CA ASP A 100 17.46 -3.08 -18.12
C ASP A 100 17.46 -2.57 -16.65
N GLY A 101 17.29 -3.47 -15.67
CA GLY A 101 17.25 -3.18 -14.26
C GLY A 101 16.03 -2.37 -13.81
N GLN A 102 14.94 -2.34 -14.60
CA GLN A 102 13.79 -1.47 -14.31
C GLN A 102 12.64 -2.17 -13.59
N TRP A 103 12.47 -3.47 -13.81
CA TRP A 103 11.38 -4.25 -13.23
C TRP A 103 11.94 -5.44 -12.45
N LEU A 104 11.45 -5.62 -11.22
CA LEU A 104 11.71 -6.82 -10.44
C LEU A 104 10.55 -7.79 -10.67
N MET A 105 10.84 -8.92 -11.33
CA MET A 105 9.89 -9.99 -11.60
C MET A 105 9.93 -10.99 -10.45
N ARG A 106 8.76 -11.41 -9.95
CA ARG A 106 8.64 -12.32 -8.80
C ARG A 106 7.59 -13.39 -9.07
N ALA A 107 7.97 -14.64 -8.82
CA ALA A 107 7.12 -15.83 -8.93
C ALA A 107 7.11 -16.57 -7.59
N GLY A 108 5.93 -16.76 -7.02
CA GLY A 108 5.71 -17.39 -5.72
C GLY A 108 4.75 -18.58 -5.81
N ASP A 109 3.56 -18.38 -5.28
CA ASP A 109 2.52 -19.40 -5.10
C ASP A 109 1.34 -19.28 -6.06
N GLY A 110 1.34 -18.25 -6.91
CA GLY A 110 0.23 -17.90 -7.78
C GLY A 110 -1.00 -17.33 -7.07
N VAL A 111 -0.99 -17.16 -5.74
CA VAL A 111 -2.19 -16.77 -4.98
C VAL A 111 -2.28 -15.26 -4.78
N THR A 112 -1.19 -14.59 -4.41
CA THR A 112 -1.22 -13.15 -4.12
C THR A 112 -0.35 -12.34 -5.06
N GLY A 113 -0.85 -11.21 -5.56
CA GLY A 113 -0.05 -10.30 -6.39
C GLY A 113 1.23 -9.81 -5.71
N ARG A 114 1.23 -9.71 -4.36
CA ARG A 114 2.40 -9.27 -3.58
C ARG A 114 3.65 -10.12 -3.78
N SER A 115 3.52 -11.41 -4.07
CA SER A 115 4.65 -12.33 -4.32
C SER A 115 4.70 -12.86 -5.76
N ASN A 116 3.74 -12.46 -6.61
CA ASN A 116 3.54 -12.98 -7.96
C ASN A 116 3.30 -11.84 -8.95
N SER A 117 4.10 -10.78 -8.90
CA SER A 117 3.99 -9.64 -9.84
C SER A 117 5.33 -9.02 -10.20
N ALA A 118 5.43 -8.52 -11.43
CA ALA A 118 6.50 -7.66 -11.88
C ALA A 118 6.23 -6.25 -11.39
N VAL A 119 7.19 -5.65 -10.67
CA VAL A 119 7.03 -4.34 -10.02
C VAL A 119 8.09 -3.34 -10.53
N PRO A 120 7.71 -2.10 -10.90
CA PRO A 120 8.59 -1.11 -11.53
C PRO A 120 9.48 -0.39 -10.51
N LEU A 121 10.46 -1.08 -9.96
CA LEU A 121 11.32 -0.56 -8.89
C LEU A 121 12.50 0.26 -9.41
N GLY A 122 12.84 0.18 -10.70
CA GLY A 122 13.91 1.01 -11.27
C GLY A 122 13.61 2.51 -11.26
N PRO A 123 14.63 3.37 -11.28
CA PRO A 123 14.46 4.82 -11.31
C PRO A 123 13.74 5.30 -12.58
N SER A 124 13.92 4.59 -13.69
CA SER A 124 13.43 4.97 -15.03
C SER A 124 12.22 4.15 -15.50
N ALA A 125 11.74 3.18 -14.71
CA ALA A 125 10.72 2.21 -15.10
C ALA A 125 9.41 2.85 -15.61
N GLY A 126 8.99 3.98 -15.04
CA GLY A 126 7.78 4.70 -15.47
C GLY A 126 7.95 5.52 -16.77
N PHE A 127 9.18 5.70 -17.25
CA PHE A 127 9.51 6.48 -18.45
C PHE A 127 9.90 5.62 -19.65
N LEU A 128 10.24 4.36 -19.41
CA LEU A 128 10.58 3.38 -20.43
C LEU A 128 9.37 2.48 -20.74
N PRO A 129 9.31 1.86 -21.93
CA PRO A 129 8.34 0.81 -22.21
C PRO A 129 8.46 -0.34 -21.19
N VAL A 130 7.34 -1.01 -20.91
CA VAL A 130 7.36 -2.24 -20.09
C VAL A 130 8.08 -3.34 -20.90
N PRO A 131 9.09 -4.03 -20.36
CA PRO A 131 9.82 -5.10 -21.05
C PRO A 131 8.99 -6.39 -21.09
N MET A 132 7.89 -6.37 -21.84
CA MET A 132 6.87 -7.41 -21.84
C MET A 132 7.38 -8.78 -22.28
N GLU A 133 8.30 -8.84 -23.24
CA GLU A 133 8.89 -10.11 -23.70
C GLU A 133 9.61 -10.85 -22.56
N GLU A 134 10.44 -10.15 -21.79
CA GLU A 134 11.15 -10.73 -20.64
C GLU A 134 10.18 -11.14 -19.52
N ILE A 135 9.18 -10.29 -19.25
CA ILE A 135 8.15 -10.55 -18.24
C ILE A 135 7.31 -11.78 -18.61
N GLU A 136 6.86 -11.88 -19.85
CA GLU A 136 6.11 -13.04 -20.36
C GLU A 136 6.93 -14.32 -20.26
N ALA A 137 8.20 -14.29 -20.69
CA ALA A 137 9.11 -15.43 -20.58
C ALA A 137 9.34 -15.84 -19.12
N PHE A 138 9.40 -14.88 -18.18
CA PHE A 138 9.49 -15.15 -16.74
C PHE A 138 8.25 -15.86 -16.21
N TYR A 139 7.06 -15.35 -16.48
CA TYR A 139 5.85 -15.96 -15.96
C TYR A 139 5.54 -17.32 -16.61
N ALA A 140 5.81 -17.47 -17.91
CA ALA A 140 5.60 -18.72 -18.64
C ALA A 140 6.45 -19.88 -18.08
N ARG A 141 7.74 -19.67 -17.81
CA ARG A 141 8.61 -20.73 -17.24
C ARG A 141 8.25 -21.13 -15.80
N HIS A 142 7.40 -20.37 -15.14
CA HIS A 142 6.90 -20.63 -13.79
C HIS A 142 5.45 -21.13 -13.77
N ASP A 143 4.85 -21.39 -14.94
CA ASP A 143 3.45 -21.79 -15.07
C ASP A 143 2.49 -20.81 -14.39
N LEU A 144 2.80 -19.51 -14.46
CA LEU A 144 2.01 -18.43 -13.86
C LEU A 144 1.48 -17.47 -14.93
N PRO A 145 0.31 -16.85 -14.72
CA PRO A 145 -0.13 -15.75 -15.57
C PRO A 145 0.74 -14.51 -15.32
N VAL A 146 0.95 -13.70 -16.37
CA VAL A 146 1.61 -12.40 -16.22
C VAL A 146 0.79 -11.51 -15.30
N CYS A 147 1.45 -10.92 -14.31
CA CYS A 147 0.86 -9.94 -13.41
C CYS A 147 1.80 -8.75 -13.23
N LEU A 148 1.29 -7.54 -13.48
CA LEU A 148 2.01 -6.29 -13.29
C LEU A 148 1.51 -5.60 -12.02
N ALA A 149 2.42 -5.18 -11.15
CA ALA A 149 2.10 -4.21 -10.11
C ALA A 149 2.14 -2.81 -10.70
N ILE A 150 1.15 -1.98 -10.37
CA ILE A 150 1.00 -0.62 -10.89
C ILE A 150 0.92 0.35 -9.71
N PRO A 151 2.05 0.75 -9.11
CA PRO A 151 2.05 1.79 -8.08
C PRO A 151 1.85 3.17 -8.71
N GLU A 152 1.06 4.01 -8.04
CA GLU A 152 0.72 5.38 -8.46
C GLU A 152 2.00 6.13 -8.90
N ARG A 153 1.96 6.73 -10.10
CA ARG A 153 3.05 7.48 -10.74
C ARG A 153 4.23 6.65 -11.25
N ILE A 154 4.80 5.74 -10.47
CA ILE A 154 5.97 4.95 -10.93
C ILE A 154 5.59 3.82 -11.89
N GLY A 155 4.34 3.35 -11.86
CA GLY A 155 3.76 2.38 -12.79
C GLY A 155 3.17 2.98 -14.07
N ALA A 156 3.46 4.25 -14.40
CA ALA A 156 2.84 4.95 -15.53
C ALA A 156 3.03 4.27 -16.90
N SER A 157 4.13 3.54 -17.10
CA SER A 157 4.37 2.75 -18.32
C SER A 157 3.41 1.56 -18.44
N ALA A 158 3.15 0.84 -17.34
CA ALA A 158 2.12 -0.20 -17.30
C ALA A 158 0.71 0.36 -17.46
N GLU A 159 0.40 1.53 -16.87
CA GLU A 159 -0.89 2.18 -17.11
C GLU A 159 -1.14 2.48 -18.60
N LYS A 160 -0.11 2.94 -19.32
CA LYS A 160 -0.20 3.18 -20.78
C LYS A 160 -0.38 1.89 -21.56
N LEU A 161 0.34 0.82 -21.19
CA LEU A 161 0.22 -0.49 -21.81
C LEU A 161 -1.21 -1.04 -21.66
N LEU A 162 -1.74 -1.03 -20.44
CA LEU A 162 -3.11 -1.46 -20.16
C LEU A 162 -4.15 -0.64 -20.94
N ALA A 163 -3.95 0.68 -21.04
CA ALA A 163 -4.87 1.55 -21.76
C ALA A 163 -4.87 1.29 -23.28
N ALA A 164 -3.76 0.76 -23.82
CA ALA A 164 -3.67 0.37 -25.24
C ALA A 164 -4.37 -0.96 -25.54
N GLU A 165 -4.44 -1.86 -24.55
CA GLU A 165 -5.00 -3.21 -24.69
C GLU A 165 -5.99 -3.55 -23.55
N PRO A 166 -7.05 -2.75 -23.31
CA PRO A 166 -7.88 -2.90 -22.11
C PRO A 166 -8.54 -4.28 -21.96
N GLU A 167 -8.89 -4.94 -23.08
CA GLU A 167 -9.50 -6.28 -23.09
C GLU A 167 -8.51 -7.41 -22.76
N ALA A 168 -7.20 -7.14 -22.77
CA ALA A 168 -6.17 -8.13 -22.46
C ALA A 168 -5.84 -8.22 -20.95
N TRP A 169 -6.42 -7.34 -20.12
CA TRP A 169 -6.05 -7.19 -18.73
C TRP A 169 -7.26 -7.18 -17.80
N GLU A 170 -7.16 -7.94 -16.71
CA GLU A 170 -8.04 -7.81 -15.56
C GLU A 170 -7.36 -6.96 -14.49
N LEU A 171 -7.99 -5.84 -14.14
CA LEU A 171 -7.50 -4.93 -13.11
C LEU A 171 -8.07 -5.31 -11.74
N GLU A 172 -7.18 -5.64 -10.79
CA GLU A 172 -7.56 -5.97 -9.43
C GLU A 172 -8.06 -4.75 -8.62
N PRO A 173 -8.74 -4.98 -7.47
CA PRO A 173 -9.14 -3.91 -6.57
C PRO A 173 -7.99 -2.99 -6.17
N GLU A 174 -8.33 -1.72 -5.96
CA GLU A 174 -7.37 -0.71 -5.51
C GLU A 174 -6.85 -1.01 -4.11
N ILE A 175 -5.56 -0.83 -3.91
CA ILE A 175 -4.88 -1.00 -2.63
C ILE A 175 -4.26 0.34 -2.24
N LEU A 176 -4.54 0.77 -1.01
CA LEU A 176 -3.93 1.91 -0.37
C LEU A 176 -2.67 1.43 0.33
N VAL A 177 -1.56 2.09 0.03
CA VAL A 177 -0.32 1.97 0.80
C VAL A 177 -0.29 3.09 1.81
N MET A 178 -0.36 2.73 3.09
CA MET A 178 -0.33 3.69 4.19
C MET A 178 0.99 3.59 4.92
N VAL A 179 1.53 4.72 5.33
CA VAL A 179 2.83 4.80 6.01
C VAL A 179 2.75 5.63 7.28
N ARG A 180 3.71 5.42 8.18
CA ARG A 180 3.96 6.32 9.32
C ARG A 180 5.42 6.32 9.73
N ASP A 181 5.80 7.38 10.41
CA ASP A 181 7.04 7.44 11.18
C ASP A 181 6.86 6.71 12.53
N LEU A 182 7.95 6.18 13.08
CA LEU A 182 7.97 5.48 14.38
C LEU A 182 8.56 6.32 15.53
N ALA A 183 8.90 7.59 15.31
CA ALA A 183 9.40 8.49 16.34
C ALA A 183 8.40 8.67 17.49
N ASP A 184 7.12 8.87 17.17
CA ASP A 184 6.01 8.95 18.12
C ASP A 184 5.10 7.74 17.95
N LEU A 185 4.89 6.96 19.02
CA LEU A 185 4.13 5.71 18.99
C LEU A 185 2.91 5.78 19.92
N PRO A 186 1.76 5.23 19.49
CA PRO A 186 0.65 5.03 20.41
C PRO A 186 1.07 4.07 21.54
N ALA A 187 0.60 4.35 22.76
CA ALA A 187 0.82 3.45 23.88
C ALA A 187 0.18 2.08 23.59
N PRO A 188 0.91 0.96 23.78
CA PRO A 188 0.32 -0.36 23.69
C PRO A 188 -0.79 -0.53 24.75
N GLY A 189 -1.87 -1.22 24.38
CA GLY A 189 -2.97 -1.51 25.31
C GLY A 189 -2.58 -2.57 26.34
N ASP A 190 -3.29 -2.58 27.47
CA ASP A 190 -3.16 -3.59 28.53
C ASP A 190 -3.82 -4.92 28.13
N VAL A 191 -3.10 -5.67 27.29
CA VAL A 191 -3.48 -7.00 26.79
C VAL A 191 -2.20 -7.80 26.60
N SER A 192 -2.26 -9.10 26.93
CA SER A 192 -1.11 -9.99 26.76
C SER A 192 -0.72 -10.09 25.28
N PHE A 193 0.50 -9.66 24.97
CA PHE A 193 1.07 -9.69 23.63
C PHE A 193 2.33 -10.53 23.62
N ARG A 194 2.48 -11.36 22.59
CA ARG A 194 3.68 -12.14 22.33
C ARG A 194 4.03 -12.04 20.86
N ILE A 195 5.33 -12.08 20.58
CA ILE A 195 5.85 -12.19 19.21
C ILE A 195 6.77 -13.39 19.08
N ASP A 196 6.51 -14.19 18.06
CA ASP A 196 7.25 -15.39 17.73
C ASP A 196 8.05 -15.22 16.44
N LYS A 197 9.15 -15.97 16.30
CA LYS A 197 9.93 -16.00 15.06
C LYS A 197 9.24 -16.77 13.94
N GLN A 198 8.29 -17.65 14.28
CA GLN A 198 7.51 -18.49 13.38
C GLN A 198 6.10 -18.66 13.95
N PRO A 199 5.04 -18.69 13.12
CA PRO A 199 3.69 -18.92 13.60
C PRO A 199 3.49 -20.42 13.85
N ASP A 200 2.64 -20.79 14.79
CA ASP A 200 2.17 -22.17 14.99
C ASP A 200 0.85 -22.43 14.25
N SER A 201 0.22 -23.57 14.49
CA SER A 201 -1.06 -23.93 13.87
C SER A 201 -2.17 -22.98 14.32
N GLU A 202 -2.24 -22.60 15.60
CA GLU A 202 -3.29 -21.70 16.10
C GLU A 202 -3.24 -20.33 15.41
N TRP A 203 -2.02 -19.79 15.19
CA TRP A 203 -1.84 -18.57 14.42
C TRP A 203 -2.27 -18.75 12.97
N LEU A 204 -1.90 -19.87 12.32
CA LEU A 204 -2.25 -20.12 10.92
C LEU A 204 -3.76 -20.32 10.72
N ASP A 205 -4.40 -21.07 11.60
CA ASP A 205 -5.83 -21.41 11.53
C ASP A 205 -6.71 -20.16 11.65
N LEU A 206 -6.24 -19.14 12.39
CA LEU A 206 -6.94 -17.87 12.49
C LEU A 206 -6.77 -17.00 11.23
N TYR A 207 -5.73 -17.17 10.41
CA TYR A 207 -5.46 -16.27 9.29
C TYR A 207 -6.35 -16.56 8.06
N HIS A 208 -7.07 -15.53 7.62
CA HIS A 208 -7.91 -15.57 6.44
C HIS A 208 -7.49 -14.48 5.44
N PHE A 209 -7.21 -14.85 4.19
CA PHE A 209 -6.91 -13.89 3.14
C PHE A 209 -8.19 -13.49 2.41
N ARG A 210 -8.53 -12.19 2.42
CA ARG A 210 -9.78 -11.66 1.85
C ARG A 210 -11.03 -12.42 2.36
N GLY A 211 -11.01 -12.86 3.62
CA GLY A 211 -12.10 -13.59 4.27
C GLY A 211 -12.17 -15.08 3.94
N GLN A 212 -11.20 -15.63 3.19
CA GLN A 212 -11.12 -17.05 2.87
C GLN A 212 -9.89 -17.69 3.49
N ALA A 213 -10.00 -18.96 3.86
CA ALA A 213 -8.84 -19.75 4.22
C ALA A 213 -7.88 -19.84 3.02
N LEU A 214 -6.60 -19.68 3.28
CA LEU A 214 -5.59 -19.89 2.25
C LEU A 214 -5.28 -21.37 2.08
N PRO A 215 -4.90 -21.82 0.87
CA PRO A 215 -4.31 -23.14 0.68
C PRO A 215 -3.08 -23.31 1.60
N PRO A 216 -2.81 -24.52 2.13
CA PRO A 216 -1.68 -24.76 3.03
C PRO A 216 -0.34 -24.26 2.46
N LEU A 217 -0.13 -24.47 1.16
CA LEU A 217 1.08 -24.02 0.48
C LEU A 217 1.23 -22.49 0.50
N ALA A 218 0.14 -21.73 0.39
CA ALA A 218 0.15 -20.27 0.48
C ALA A 218 0.46 -19.76 1.91
N LEU A 219 -0.02 -20.49 2.93
CA LEU A 219 0.33 -20.23 4.33
C LEU A 219 1.81 -20.50 4.60
N GLU A 220 2.41 -21.52 3.97
CA GLU A 220 3.84 -21.79 4.09
C GLU A 220 4.70 -20.64 3.57
N TYR A 221 4.31 -19.92 2.51
CA TYR A 221 5.10 -18.78 2.03
C TYR A 221 5.09 -17.56 2.94
N LEU A 222 4.11 -17.44 3.85
CA LEU A 222 4.16 -16.41 4.89
C LEU A 222 5.34 -16.61 5.85
N ARG A 223 5.82 -17.85 5.95
CA ARG A 223 6.88 -18.31 6.85
C ARG A 223 8.26 -18.33 6.19
N SER A 224 8.32 -18.25 4.86
CA SER A 224 9.56 -18.30 4.10
C SER A 224 10.52 -17.20 4.55
N ARG A 225 11.79 -17.57 4.72
CA ARG A 225 12.84 -16.61 5.08
C ARG A 225 12.89 -15.49 4.04
N ILE A 226 13.07 -14.28 4.55
CA ILE A 226 13.30 -13.08 3.77
C ILE A 226 14.71 -12.57 4.07
N ASP A 227 15.24 -11.72 3.20
CA ASP A 227 16.41 -10.91 3.55
C ASP A 227 15.96 -9.77 4.46
N GLY A 228 15.96 -10.07 5.77
CA GLY A 228 15.36 -9.24 6.80
C GLY A 228 14.91 -10.05 8.01
N THR A 229 14.11 -9.43 8.87
CA THR A 229 13.56 -10.08 10.08
C THR A 229 12.05 -10.23 9.98
N MET A 230 11.52 -11.34 10.48
CA MET A 230 10.07 -11.55 10.61
C MET A 230 9.67 -11.76 12.06
N GLY A 231 8.47 -11.31 12.39
CA GLY A 231 7.81 -11.56 13.65
C GLY A 231 6.32 -11.83 13.47
N PHE A 232 5.83 -12.81 14.20
CA PHE A 232 4.43 -13.25 14.20
C PHE A 232 3.84 -12.87 15.55
N GLY A 233 3.18 -11.72 15.57
CA GLY A 233 2.56 -11.15 16.76
C GLY A 233 1.20 -11.79 17.01
N ARG A 234 0.85 -11.95 18.29
CA ARG A 234 -0.49 -12.36 18.71
C ARG A 234 -0.90 -11.70 20.02
N LEU A 235 -2.21 -11.50 20.18
CA LEU A 235 -2.83 -11.19 21.47
C LEU A 235 -3.43 -12.45 22.06
N LEU A 236 -3.33 -12.58 23.38
CA LEU A 236 -3.88 -13.69 24.15
C LEU A 236 -5.01 -13.21 25.07
N ALA A 237 -6.08 -13.99 25.18
CA ALA A 237 -7.07 -13.79 26.24
C ALA A 237 -6.45 -14.15 27.61
N PRO A 238 -7.09 -13.76 28.73
CA PRO A 238 -6.68 -14.21 30.07
C PRO A 238 -6.63 -15.73 30.24
N THR A 239 -7.43 -16.47 29.45
CA THR A 239 -7.46 -17.94 29.41
C THR A 239 -6.32 -18.55 28.60
N GLY A 240 -5.53 -17.74 27.88
CA GLY A 240 -4.38 -18.17 27.08
C GLY A 240 -4.66 -18.43 25.59
N GLU A 241 -5.92 -18.35 25.14
CA GLU A 241 -6.27 -18.55 23.72
C GLU A 241 -5.81 -17.37 22.84
N THR A 242 -5.42 -17.65 21.59
CA THR A 242 -5.07 -16.62 20.61
C THR A 242 -6.34 -15.90 20.10
N ILE A 243 -6.42 -14.58 20.32
CA ILE A 243 -7.61 -13.78 19.98
C ILE A 243 -7.39 -12.79 18.83
N ALA A 244 -6.13 -12.50 18.50
CA ALA A 244 -5.77 -11.67 17.35
C ALA A 244 -4.35 -11.98 16.90
N ILE A 245 -4.08 -11.83 15.60
CA ILE A 245 -2.77 -12.14 14.98
C ILE A 245 -2.34 -11.07 14.00
N THR A 246 -1.02 -10.94 13.82
CA THR A 246 -0.41 -10.14 12.77
C THR A 246 0.96 -10.69 12.40
N ARG A 247 1.39 -10.43 11.16
CA ARG A 247 2.76 -10.63 10.70
C ARG A 247 3.39 -9.27 10.47
N GLY A 248 4.62 -9.11 10.94
CA GLY A 248 5.44 -7.98 10.53
C GLY A 248 6.84 -8.37 10.12
N THR A 249 7.40 -7.51 9.27
CA THR A 249 8.67 -7.73 8.59
C THR A 249 9.53 -6.49 8.73
N LEU A 250 10.83 -6.67 8.92
CA LEU A 250 11.82 -5.61 8.90
C LEU A 250 12.66 -5.80 7.66
N THR A 251 12.50 -4.87 6.72
CA THR A 251 13.18 -4.89 5.43
C THR A 251 13.70 -3.50 5.11
N GLU A 252 14.85 -3.45 4.44
CA GLU A 252 15.50 -2.20 4.08
C GLU A 252 15.01 -1.73 2.71
N SER A 253 14.78 -0.42 2.56
CA SER A 253 14.61 0.20 1.24
C SER A 253 15.97 0.57 0.63
N GLY A 254 16.02 0.81 -0.68
CA GLY A 254 17.27 1.13 -1.38
C GLY A 254 18.00 2.42 -0.93
N ASP A 255 17.42 3.18 -0.01
CA ASP A 255 18.03 4.35 0.63
C ASP A 255 18.56 4.08 2.06
N GLY A 256 18.54 2.82 2.51
CA GLY A 256 18.99 2.41 3.84
C GLY A 256 17.93 2.49 4.94
N THR A 257 16.73 3.00 4.66
CA THR A 257 15.67 3.09 5.67
C THR A 257 15.17 1.69 6.04
N VAL A 258 15.13 1.37 7.33
CA VAL A 258 14.52 0.12 7.79
C VAL A 258 13.02 0.31 8.00
N TRP A 259 12.22 -0.49 7.28
CA TRP A 259 10.77 -0.44 7.32
C TRP A 259 10.16 -1.62 8.08
N LEU A 260 9.21 -1.33 8.96
CA LEU A 260 8.25 -2.30 9.46
C LEU A 260 7.09 -2.48 8.47
N GLY A 261 7.08 -3.58 7.73
CA GLY A 261 5.91 -4.02 6.97
C GLY A 261 4.89 -4.68 7.89
N TYR A 262 3.64 -4.20 7.87
CA TYR A 262 2.55 -4.71 8.69
C TYR A 262 1.50 -5.43 7.83
N SER A 263 1.20 -6.69 8.14
CA SER A 263 0.36 -7.55 7.31
C SER A 263 -0.38 -8.64 8.12
N ALA A 264 -1.25 -9.39 7.45
CA ALA A 264 -1.97 -10.54 8.03
C ALA A 264 -2.70 -10.23 9.35
N VAL A 265 -3.34 -9.06 9.43
CA VAL A 265 -4.06 -8.61 10.63
C VAL A 265 -5.43 -9.26 10.70
N GLU A 266 -5.67 -10.05 11.74
CA GLU A 266 -6.96 -10.69 11.97
C GLU A 266 -7.32 -10.66 13.46
N VAL A 267 -8.61 -10.52 13.76
CA VAL A 267 -9.16 -10.61 15.12
C VAL A 267 -10.26 -11.66 15.09
N ALA A 268 -10.18 -12.63 16.00
CA ALA A 268 -11.15 -13.70 16.14
C ALA A 268 -12.57 -13.14 16.27
N GLU A 269 -13.55 -13.78 15.62
CA GLU A 269 -14.88 -13.21 15.40
C GLU A 269 -15.57 -12.75 16.68
N GLY A 270 -15.56 -13.58 17.73
CA GLY A 270 -16.14 -13.25 19.05
C GLY A 270 -15.42 -12.12 19.81
N TRP A 271 -14.22 -11.73 19.36
CA TRP A 271 -13.37 -10.71 19.97
C TRP A 271 -13.31 -9.41 19.16
N ARG A 272 -13.99 -9.35 18.01
CA ARG A 272 -14.03 -8.16 17.15
C ARG A 272 -14.71 -6.97 17.86
N ARG A 273 -14.42 -5.76 17.36
CA ARG A 273 -15.00 -4.48 17.83
C ARG A 273 -14.68 -4.12 19.29
N LYS A 274 -13.71 -4.79 19.94
CA LYS A 274 -13.22 -4.50 21.30
C LYS A 274 -11.91 -3.69 21.32
N GLY A 275 -11.53 -3.06 20.21
CA GLY A 275 -10.27 -2.30 20.11
C GLY A 275 -9.00 -3.13 19.92
N LEU A 276 -9.09 -4.46 19.92
CA LEU A 276 -7.93 -5.37 19.87
C LEU A 276 -7.03 -5.19 18.64
N GLY A 277 -7.59 -4.89 17.46
CA GLY A 277 -6.76 -4.64 16.28
C GLY A 277 -5.89 -3.37 16.42
N THR A 278 -6.37 -2.36 17.17
CA THR A 278 -5.58 -1.17 17.49
C THR A 278 -4.50 -1.51 18.52
N ALA A 279 -4.85 -2.26 19.57
CA ALA A 279 -3.88 -2.70 20.57
C ALA A 279 -2.77 -3.57 19.95
N LEU A 280 -3.14 -4.53 19.10
CA LEU A 280 -2.19 -5.38 18.37
C LEU A 280 -1.25 -4.55 17.50
N GLY A 281 -1.80 -3.57 16.77
CA GLY A 281 -0.99 -2.66 15.95
C GLY A 281 -0.01 -1.86 16.80
N ALA A 282 -0.45 -1.27 17.92
CA ALA A 282 0.41 -0.50 18.81
C ALA A 282 1.57 -1.36 19.38
N HIS A 283 1.30 -2.60 19.80
CA HIS A 283 2.32 -3.55 20.21
C HIS A 283 3.31 -3.87 19.07
N MET A 284 2.81 -4.09 17.86
CA MET A 284 3.68 -4.42 16.72
C MET A 284 4.56 -3.25 16.28
N LEU A 285 4.05 -2.03 16.37
CA LEU A 285 4.81 -0.81 16.11
C LEU A 285 5.92 -0.60 17.14
N ALA A 286 5.63 -0.83 18.41
CA ALA A 286 6.62 -0.80 19.48
C ALA A 286 7.71 -1.85 19.27
N TRP A 287 7.32 -3.07 18.86
CA TRP A 287 8.28 -4.11 18.49
C TRP A 287 9.16 -3.66 17.33
N GLY A 288 8.59 -3.21 16.21
CA GLY A 288 9.38 -2.80 15.04
C GLY A 288 10.37 -1.69 15.37
N LYS A 289 9.94 -0.67 16.13
CA LYS A 289 10.84 0.40 16.62
C LYS A 289 11.97 -0.17 17.48
N SER A 290 11.67 -1.09 18.39
CA SER A 290 12.70 -1.72 19.24
C SER A 290 13.72 -2.54 18.46
N GLN A 291 13.37 -2.98 17.25
CA GLN A 291 14.23 -3.73 16.33
C GLN A 291 14.93 -2.83 15.30
N GLY A 292 14.81 -1.50 15.43
CA GLY A 292 15.50 -0.54 14.57
C GLY A 292 14.70 -0.05 13.35
N ALA A 293 13.42 -0.39 13.23
CA ALA A 293 12.58 0.23 12.20
C ALA A 293 12.43 1.73 12.45
N GLU A 294 12.57 2.52 11.38
CA GLU A 294 12.37 3.97 11.41
C GLU A 294 10.93 4.33 11.00
N LYS A 295 10.38 3.57 10.06
CA LYS A 295 9.05 3.80 9.49
C LYS A 295 8.28 2.49 9.41
N ALA A 296 6.96 2.59 9.32
CA ALA A 296 6.11 1.44 9.05
C ALA A 296 5.25 1.68 7.81
N TYR A 297 4.93 0.61 7.10
CA TYR A 297 3.97 0.61 6.01
C TYR A 297 2.99 -0.56 6.13
N LEU A 298 1.85 -0.41 5.47
CA LEU A 298 0.88 -1.47 5.27
C LEU A 298 0.13 -1.30 3.96
N GLN A 299 -0.54 -2.36 3.55
CA GLN A 299 -1.36 -2.40 2.34
C GLN A 299 -2.78 -2.82 2.72
N VAL A 300 -3.77 -2.01 2.31
CA VAL A 300 -5.18 -2.26 2.61
C VAL A 300 -6.04 -1.99 1.38
N VAL A 301 -6.98 -2.89 1.07
CA VAL A 301 -7.91 -2.69 -0.05
C VAL A 301 -8.77 -1.45 0.21
N ALA A 302 -8.97 -0.61 -0.80
CA ALA A 302 -9.69 0.68 -0.70
C ALA A 302 -11.10 0.55 -0.12
N GLY A 303 -11.80 -0.55 -0.42
CA GLY A 303 -13.13 -0.84 0.13
C GLY A 303 -13.15 -1.23 1.62
N ASN A 304 -11.99 -1.48 2.25
CA ASN A 304 -11.93 -1.89 3.66
C ASN A 304 -11.92 -0.68 4.61
N THR A 305 -13.05 0.02 4.70
CA THR A 305 -13.19 1.24 5.51
C THR A 305 -12.94 0.99 7.00
N ALA A 306 -13.22 -0.22 7.51
CA ALA A 306 -12.97 -0.57 8.90
C ALA A 306 -11.47 -0.70 9.19
N GLY A 307 -10.71 -1.34 8.29
CA GLY A 307 -9.26 -1.44 8.37
C GLY A 307 -8.59 -0.08 8.23
N ILE A 308 -9.00 0.72 7.24
CA ILE A 308 -8.46 2.08 7.02
C ILE A 308 -8.60 2.93 8.30
N ARG A 309 -9.79 2.99 8.90
CA ARG A 309 -10.02 3.73 10.15
C ARG A 309 -9.20 3.22 11.34
N LEU A 310 -8.92 1.92 11.39
CA LEU A 310 -8.03 1.36 12.40
C LEU A 310 -6.60 1.88 12.20
N TYR A 311 -6.11 1.88 10.96
CA TYR A 311 -4.76 2.33 10.64
C TYR A 311 -4.58 3.83 10.83
N GLU A 312 -5.60 4.64 10.51
CA GLU A 312 -5.62 6.08 10.82
C GLU A 312 -5.51 6.35 12.32
N LYS A 313 -6.21 5.57 13.17
CA LYS A 313 -6.06 5.68 14.64
C LYS A 313 -4.68 5.29 15.14
N LEU A 314 -3.99 4.43 14.40
CA LEU A 314 -2.59 4.12 14.63
C LEU A 314 -1.65 5.19 14.04
N GLY A 315 -2.15 6.28 13.44
CA GLY A 315 -1.32 7.34 12.90
C GLY A 315 -0.72 7.06 11.51
N PHE A 316 -1.20 6.01 10.82
CA PHE A 316 -0.87 5.82 9.41
C PHE A 316 -1.62 6.83 8.54
N LEU A 317 -0.94 7.32 7.51
CA LEU A 317 -1.52 8.15 6.46
C LEU A 317 -1.33 7.48 5.11
N GLU A 318 -2.31 7.64 4.21
CA GLU A 318 -2.17 7.19 2.82
C GLU A 318 -0.97 7.89 2.16
N GLN A 319 -0.05 7.11 1.58
CA GLN A 319 1.07 7.63 0.80
C GLN A 319 0.78 7.58 -0.69
N HIS A 320 0.42 6.39 -1.18
CA HIS A 320 0.09 6.14 -2.58
C HIS A 320 -0.88 4.98 -2.69
N ARG A 321 -1.37 4.75 -3.90
CA ARG A 321 -2.19 3.60 -4.23
C ARG A 321 -1.46 2.70 -5.22
N HIS A 322 -1.83 1.43 -5.27
CA HIS A 322 -1.46 0.57 -6.39
C HIS A 322 -2.60 -0.37 -6.75
N ARG A 323 -2.50 -0.97 -7.93
CA ARG A 323 -3.33 -2.08 -8.39
C ARG A 323 -2.44 -3.16 -8.96
N TYR A 324 -2.97 -4.37 -9.03
CA TYR A 324 -2.38 -5.45 -9.83
C TYR A 324 -3.17 -5.58 -11.13
N ALA A 325 -2.49 -5.88 -12.22
CA ALA A 325 -3.09 -6.14 -13.51
C ALA A 325 -2.66 -7.52 -13.97
N ARG A 326 -3.62 -8.44 -14.05
CA ARG A 326 -3.38 -9.80 -14.52
C ARG A 326 -3.71 -9.88 -16.00
N ARG A 327 -2.80 -10.41 -16.80
CA ARG A 327 -3.06 -10.63 -18.22
C ARG A 327 -4.04 -11.78 -18.37
N LEU A 328 -5.07 -11.56 -19.19
CA LEU A 328 -6.05 -12.59 -19.53
C LEU A 328 -5.45 -13.57 -20.55
N PRO A 329 -5.81 -14.86 -20.49
CA PRO A 329 -5.43 -15.80 -21.55
C PRO A 329 -5.95 -15.31 -22.89
N GLN A 330 -5.12 -15.34 -23.92
CA GLN A 330 -5.60 -15.10 -25.29
C GLN A 330 -6.50 -16.28 -25.68
N VAL A 331 -7.77 -16.01 -25.98
CA VAL A 331 -8.66 -17.00 -26.56
C VAL A 331 -8.18 -17.23 -28.01
N PRO A 332 -7.94 -18.49 -28.45
CA PRO A 332 -7.50 -18.80 -29.80
C PRO A 332 -8.42 -18.28 -30.91
#